data_AF-A0A412WU30-F1
#
_entry.id   AF-A0A412WU30-F1
#
_cell.length_a   1.000
_cell.length_b   1.000
_cell.length_c   1.000
_cell.angle_alpha   90.00
_cell.angle_beta   90.00
_cell.angle_gamma   90.00
#
_symmetry.space_group_name_H-M   'P 1'
#
loop_
_entity.id
_entity.type
_entity.pdbx_description
1 polymer ?
#
loop_
_entity_poly.entity_id
_entity_poly.type
_entity_poly.pdbx_seq_one_letter_code
_entity_poly.pdbx_strand_id
1 'polypeptide(L)'
;MAVESGAGAAGRGGRVFWSGGGNSAVEIAAREFATKNGMTTLEMTRAGQNLTDLTKGLPWSEAGPMWRRMSAAFAKSTSGTVHVFQNARSISVNSVWGTIEYPILKQKGVKIIYHLIP
;
A
#
# COMPACT_ATOMS: atom_id res chain seq x y z
N MET A 1 -28.56 -10.82 -15.02
CA MET A 1 -28.04 -10.06 -13.86
C MET A 1 -26.96 -9.14 -14.38
N ALA A 2 -27.25 -7.84 -14.43
CA ALA A 2 -26.26 -6.83 -14.82
C ALA A 2 -25.25 -6.70 -13.68
N VAL A 3 -23.98 -6.92 -13.96
CA VAL A 3 -22.90 -6.46 -13.08
C VAL A 3 -22.61 -5.03 -13.51
N GLU A 4 -23.03 -4.08 -12.68
CA GLU A 4 -22.67 -2.68 -12.86
C GLU A 4 -21.16 -2.56 -12.65
N SER A 5 -20.43 -2.51 -13.75
CA SER A 5 -19.04 -2.07 -13.77
C SER A 5 -19.02 -0.59 -13.41
N GLY A 6 -18.94 -0.31 -12.11
CA GLY A 6 -18.72 1.02 -11.58
C GLY A 6 -17.35 1.53 -12.02
N ALA A 7 -17.30 2.10 -13.22
CA ALA A 7 -16.24 2.98 -13.69
C ALA A 7 -16.26 4.26 -12.84
N GLY A 8 -15.81 4.15 -11.60
CA GLY A 8 -15.64 5.25 -10.67
C GLY A 8 -14.33 5.97 -10.96
N ALA A 9 -14.42 7.05 -11.72
CA ALA A 9 -13.42 8.10 -11.88
C ALA A 9 -11.98 7.62 -12.17
N ALA A 10 -11.62 7.62 -13.46
CA ALA A 10 -10.24 7.71 -13.93
C ALA A 10 -9.61 9.05 -13.49
N GLY A 11 -9.37 9.20 -12.20
CA GLY A 11 -8.49 10.21 -11.62
C GLY A 11 -7.09 9.63 -11.52
N ARG A 12 -6.09 10.40 -11.95
CA ARG A 12 -4.63 10.14 -11.81
C ARG A 12 -4.27 8.98 -10.86
N GLY A 13 -3.77 7.88 -11.43
CA GLY A 13 -3.10 6.74 -10.76
C GLY A 13 -3.39 6.58 -9.27
N GLY A 14 -4.45 5.83 -8.94
CA GLY A 14 -4.79 5.48 -7.57
C GLY A 14 -3.66 4.73 -6.85
N ARG A 15 -3.71 4.70 -5.52
CA ARG A 15 -2.65 4.09 -4.70
C ARG A 15 -3.14 2.84 -4.00
N VAL A 16 -2.25 1.85 -4.00
CA VAL A 16 -2.48 0.56 -3.38
C VAL A 16 -1.45 0.36 -2.27
N PHE A 17 -1.95 0.04 -1.08
CA PHE A 17 -1.17 -0.27 0.10
C PHE A 17 -1.27 -1.76 0.41
N TRP A 18 -0.33 -2.28 1.19
CA TRP A 18 -0.40 -3.65 1.64
C TRP A 18 0.27 -3.85 3.01
N SER A 19 -0.23 -4.81 3.78
CA SER A 19 0.34 -5.21 5.07
C SER A 19 0.25 -6.72 5.22
N GLY A 20 1.35 -7.41 4.89
CA GLY A 20 1.35 -8.86 4.75
C GLY A 20 1.60 -9.65 6.04
N GLY A 21 2.20 -9.04 7.06
CA GLY A 21 2.52 -9.76 8.31
C GLY A 21 3.33 -11.05 8.10
N GLY A 22 4.22 -11.08 7.10
CA GLY A 22 4.98 -12.27 6.70
C GLY A 22 4.37 -13.11 5.56
N ASN A 23 3.12 -12.83 5.15
CA ASN A 23 2.50 -13.47 3.98
C ASN A 23 2.86 -12.68 2.70
N SER A 24 3.76 -13.24 1.88
CA SER A 24 4.20 -12.64 0.61
C SER A 24 3.08 -12.55 -0.44
N ALA A 25 2.05 -13.40 -0.36
CA ALA A 25 0.92 -13.35 -1.30
C ALA A 25 0.15 -12.03 -1.24
N VAL A 26 0.21 -11.33 -0.10
CA VAL A 26 -0.47 -10.03 0.10
C VAL A 26 0.17 -8.94 -0.76
N GLU A 27 1.50 -8.90 -0.82
CA GLU A 27 2.25 -7.95 -1.64
C GLU A 27 2.06 -8.25 -3.13
N ILE A 28 2.08 -9.53 -3.50
CA ILE A 28 1.83 -9.99 -4.88
C ILE A 28 0.44 -9.56 -5.34
N ALA A 29 -0.60 -9.84 -4.54
CA ALA A 29 -1.98 -9.46 -4.85
C ALA A 29 -2.14 -7.93 -5.01
N ALA A 30 -1.51 -7.16 -4.13
CA ALA A 30 -1.52 -5.70 -4.20
C ALA A 30 -0.88 -5.17 -5.49
N ARG A 31 0.30 -5.71 -5.87
CA ARG A 31 1.01 -5.32 -7.10
C ARG A 31 0.23 -5.70 -8.35
N GLU A 32 -0.36 -6.89 -8.38
CA GLU A 32 -1.18 -7.33 -9.51
C GLU A 32 -2.42 -6.46 -9.67
N PHE A 33 -3.13 -6.19 -8.57
CA PHE A 33 -4.29 -5.30 -8.59
C PHE A 33 -3.88 -3.90 -9.06
N ALA A 34 -2.76 -3.38 -8.55
CA ALA A 34 -2.26 -2.08 -8.95
C ALA A 34 -2.00 -2.02 -10.47
N THR A 35 -1.26 -3.00 -10.99
CA THR A 35 -0.95 -3.11 -12.42
C THR A 35 -2.22 -3.21 -13.27
N LYS A 36 -3.16 -4.09 -12.90
CA LYS A 36 -4.40 -4.34 -13.66
C LYS A 36 -5.33 -3.11 -13.70
N ASN A 37 -5.26 -2.24 -12.70
CA ASN A 37 -6.16 -1.08 -12.56
C ASN A 37 -5.48 0.27 -12.84
N GLY A 38 -4.25 0.29 -13.39
CA GLY A 38 -3.52 1.54 -13.63
C GLY A 38 -3.19 2.32 -12.35
N MET A 39 -3.08 1.61 -11.23
CA MET A 39 -2.73 2.13 -9.91
C MET A 39 -1.27 1.77 -9.57
N THR A 40 -0.81 2.17 -8.38
CA THR A 40 0.61 2.04 -8.02
C THR A 40 0.77 1.69 -6.54
N THR A 41 1.62 0.71 -6.22
CA THR A 41 2.13 0.51 -4.85
C THR A 41 3.40 1.33 -4.63
N LEU A 42 3.85 1.46 -3.38
CA LEU A 42 5.08 2.19 -3.08
C LEU A 42 6.28 1.62 -3.87
N GLU A 43 6.43 0.30 -3.87
CA GLU A 43 7.53 -0.44 -4.50
C GLU A 43 7.52 -0.34 -6.03
N MET A 44 6.37 -0.02 -6.64
CA MET A 44 6.26 0.22 -8.08
C MET A 44 6.77 1.61 -8.49
N THR A 45 6.91 2.54 -7.56
CA THR A 45 7.45 3.88 -7.86
C THR A 45 8.97 3.82 -8.02
N ARG A 46 9.56 4.74 -8.81
CA ARG A 46 11.03 4.85 -8.92
C ARG A 46 11.70 5.09 -7.57
N ALA A 47 11.05 5.85 -6.68
CA ALA A 47 11.55 6.08 -5.32
C ALA A 47 11.52 4.81 -4.47
N GLY A 48 10.46 4.00 -4.60
CA GLY A 48 10.36 2.69 -3.94
C GLY A 48 11.38 1.69 -4.47
N GLN A 49 11.59 1.62 -5.78
CA GLN A 49 12.62 0.78 -6.40
C GLN A 49 14.02 1.14 -5.90
N ASN A 50 14.37 2.44 -5.93
CA ASN A 50 15.64 2.91 -5.39
C ASN A 50 15.80 2.57 -3.90
N LEU A 51 14.72 2.64 -3.12
CA LEU A 51 14.74 2.29 -1.70
C LEU A 51 14.90 0.78 -1.47
N THR A 52 14.26 -0.05 -2.29
CA THR A 52 14.47 -1.50 -2.31
C THR A 52 15.93 -1.84 -2.56
N ASP A 53 16.55 -1.20 -3.57
CA ASP A 53 17.97 -1.43 -3.87
C ASP A 53 18.88 -0.92 -2.75
N LEU A 54 18.61 0.27 -2.20
CA LEU A 54 19.37 0.86 -1.11
C LEU A 54 19.31 0.04 0.18
N THR A 55 18.17 -0.56 0.47
CA THR A 55 17.96 -1.33 1.71
C THR A 55 18.26 -2.82 1.54
N LYS A 56 18.69 -3.25 0.35
CA LYS A 56 19.00 -4.64 0.06
C LYS A 56 20.14 -5.13 0.95
N GLY A 57 19.86 -6.16 1.75
CA GLY A 57 20.83 -6.75 2.68
C GLY A 57 20.98 -6.00 4.01
N LEU A 58 20.27 -4.89 4.22
CA LEU A 58 20.28 -4.19 5.51
C LEU A 58 19.34 -4.86 6.52
N PRO A 59 19.69 -4.87 7.81
CA PRO A 59 18.76 -5.28 8.85
C PRO A 59 17.60 -4.27 8.98
N TRP A 60 16.46 -4.75 9.47
CA TRP A 60 15.26 -3.90 9.62
C TRP A 60 15.45 -2.71 10.57
N SER A 61 16.37 -2.79 11.53
CA SER A 61 16.75 -1.67 12.40
C SER A 61 17.24 -0.45 11.61
N GLU A 62 17.88 -0.68 10.46
CA GLU A 62 18.43 0.35 9.58
C GLU A 62 17.47 0.68 8.43
N ALA A 63 16.90 -0.34 7.78
CA ALA A 63 15.97 -0.16 6.66
C ALA A 63 14.62 0.44 7.11
N GLY A 64 14.12 0.02 8.27
CA GLY A 64 12.78 0.36 8.76
C GLY A 64 12.49 1.85 8.85
N PRO A 65 13.37 2.69 9.44
CA PRO A 65 13.20 4.15 9.42
C PRO A 65 13.05 4.75 8.01
N MET A 66 13.81 4.26 7.03
CA MET A 66 13.74 4.74 5.64
C MET A 66 12.41 4.36 4.99
N TRP A 67 11.98 3.11 5.17
CA TRP A 67 10.66 2.63 4.71
C TRP A 67 9.51 3.41 5.35
N ARG A 68 9.54 3.65 6.67
CA ARG A 68 8.53 4.48 7.35
C ARG A 68 8.44 5.88 6.78
N ARG A 69 9.58 6.53 6.51
CA ARG A 69 9.62 7.87 5.91
C ARG A 69 9.01 7.87 4.51
N MET A 70 9.36 6.87 3.69
CA MET A 70 8.85 6.76 2.32
C MET A 70 7.35 6.43 2.30
N SER A 71 6.89 5.48 3.13
CA SER A 71 5.47 5.18 3.35
C SER A 71 4.68 6.41 3.78
N ALA A 72 5.22 7.23 4.69
CA ALA A 72 4.57 8.48 5.09
C ALA A 72 4.42 9.45 3.92
N ALA A 73 5.46 9.62 3.09
CA ALA A 73 5.39 10.47 1.90
C ALA A 73 4.38 9.92 0.87
N PHE A 74 4.33 8.60 0.71
CA PHE A 74 3.38 7.92 -0.15
C PHE A 74 1.93 8.16 0.32
N ALA A 75 1.63 7.94 1.59
CA ALA A 75 0.32 8.23 2.18
C ALA A 75 -0.05 9.72 2.06
N LYS A 76 0.87 10.64 2.36
CA LYS A 76 0.63 12.09 2.27
C LYS A 76 0.32 12.56 0.87
N SER A 77 0.92 11.95 -0.16
CA SER A 77 0.67 12.31 -1.56
C SER A 77 -0.55 11.60 -2.17
N THR A 78 -1.28 10.83 -1.37
CA THR A 78 -2.50 10.15 -1.81
C THR A 78 -3.72 11.08 -1.77
N SER A 79 -4.61 10.93 -2.73
CA SER A 79 -5.94 11.56 -2.76
C SER A 79 -6.96 10.57 -3.36
N GLY A 80 -8.25 10.82 -3.15
CA GLY A 80 -9.31 9.97 -3.66
C GLY A 80 -9.45 8.65 -2.89
N THR A 81 -9.81 7.59 -3.60
CA THR A 81 -10.00 6.24 -3.04
C THR A 81 -8.69 5.45 -3.09
N VAL A 82 -8.41 4.71 -2.02
CA VAL A 82 -7.25 3.82 -1.93
C VAL A 82 -7.71 2.39 -1.68
N HIS A 83 -6.88 1.45 -2.12
CA HIS A 83 -7.05 0.04 -1.80
C HIS A 83 -5.94 -0.42 -0.86
N VAL A 84 -6.27 -1.23 0.13
CA VAL A 84 -5.29 -1.86 1.01
C VAL A 84 -5.50 -3.37 1.04
N PHE A 85 -4.42 -4.12 0.83
CA PHE A 85 -4.39 -5.56 0.93
C PHE A 85 -3.80 -5.98 2.27
N GLN A 86 -4.48 -6.86 3.01
CA GLN A 86 -4.05 -7.27 4.33
C GLN A 86 -4.12 -8.77 4.50
N ASN A 87 -3.19 -9.32 5.27
CA ASN A 87 -3.25 -10.71 5.67
C ASN A 87 -4.44 -10.94 6.61
N ALA A 88 -5.39 -11.78 6.19
CA ALA A 88 -6.60 -12.10 6.94
C ALA A 88 -6.31 -12.76 8.29
N ARG A 89 -5.19 -13.49 8.39
CA ARG A 89 -4.81 -14.24 9.60
C ARG A 89 -4.23 -13.35 10.69
N SER A 90 -3.52 -12.29 10.31
CA SER A 90 -2.81 -11.44 11.26
C SER A 90 -2.35 -10.14 10.61
N ILE A 91 -2.70 -9.03 11.25
CA ILE A 91 -2.15 -7.70 10.95
C ILE A 91 -1.52 -7.18 12.24
N SER A 92 -0.26 -6.76 12.17
CA SER A 92 0.38 -6.10 13.30
C SER A 92 -0.10 -4.66 13.42
N VAL A 93 -0.63 -4.28 14.59
CA VAL A 93 -0.93 -2.88 14.93
C VAL A 93 0.33 -2.00 14.95
N ASN A 94 1.50 -2.62 15.13
CA ASN A 94 2.82 -1.98 15.11
C ASN A 94 3.47 -2.01 13.71
N SER A 95 2.73 -2.39 12.66
CA SER A 95 3.21 -2.35 11.27
C SER A 95 3.35 -0.92 10.75
N VAL A 96 4.14 -0.72 9.69
CA VAL A 96 4.22 0.58 8.99
C VAL A 96 2.83 1.06 8.56
N TRP A 97 1.98 0.14 8.06
CA TRP A 97 0.58 0.42 7.78
C TRP A 97 -0.15 0.96 9.02
N GLY A 98 -0.14 0.22 10.13
CA GLY A 98 -0.90 0.55 11.34
C GLY A 98 -0.44 1.84 12.02
N THR A 99 0.87 2.09 12.06
CA THR A 99 1.44 3.22 12.81
C THR A 99 1.66 4.48 11.98
N ILE A 100 1.77 4.37 10.65
CA ILE A 100 2.13 5.49 9.78
C ILE A 100 1.07 5.74 8.71
N GLU A 101 0.81 4.77 7.84
CA GLU A 101 0.02 4.98 6.63
C GLU A 101 -1.47 5.19 6.97
N TYR A 102 -2.05 4.31 7.77
CA TYR A 102 -3.45 4.38 8.16
C TYR A 102 -3.81 5.68 8.88
N PRO A 103 -3.07 6.15 9.91
CA PRO A 103 -3.36 7.43 10.56
C PRO A 103 -3.33 8.62 9.59
N ILE A 104 -2.36 8.66 8.68
CA ILE A 104 -2.23 9.74 7.68
C ILE A 104 -3.45 9.71 6.73
N LEU A 105 -3.81 8.54 6.21
CA LEU A 105 -4.93 8.39 5.28
C LEU A 105 -6.26 8.75 5.97
N LYS A 106 -6.44 8.31 7.22
CA LYS A 106 -7.61 8.65 8.05
C LYS A 106 -7.71 10.16 8.28
N GLN A 107 -6.62 10.83 8.65
CA GLN A 107 -6.59 12.28 8.84
C GLN A 107 -6.95 13.04 7.56
N LYS A 108 -6.56 12.51 6.40
CA LYS A 108 -6.90 13.09 5.09
C LYS A 108 -8.34 12.83 4.64
N GLY A 109 -9.10 12.01 5.36
CA GLY A 109 -10.47 11.65 4.97
C GLY A 109 -10.55 10.86 3.66
N VAL A 110 -9.48 10.16 3.26
CA VAL A 110 -9.52 9.33 2.05
C VAL A 110 -10.33 8.06 2.29
N LYS A 111 -11.08 7.62 1.27
CA LYS A 111 -11.83 6.36 1.33
C LYS A 111 -10.86 5.19 1.20
N ILE A 112 -10.88 4.27 2.18
CA ILE A 112 -10.04 3.06 2.19
C ILE A 112 -10.92 1.85 1.88
N ILE A 113 -10.57 1.10 0.83
CA ILE A 113 -11.18 -0.19 0.48
C ILE A 113 -10.24 -1.31 0.93
N TYR A 114 -10.73 -2.22 1.75
CA TYR A 114 -9.94 -3.32 2.31
C TYR A 114 -10.13 -4.61 1.51
N HIS A 115 -9.02 -5.30 1.23
CA HIS A 115 -8.97 -6.61 0.62
C HIS A 115 -8.22 -7.56 1.55
N LEU A 116 -8.83 -8.67 1.91
CA LEU A 116 -8.25 -9.65 2.82
C LEU A 116 -7.70 -10.85 2.03
N ILE A 117 -6.44 -11.19 2.27
CA ILE A 117 -5.73 -12.31 1.64
C ILE A 117 -5.53 -13.42 2.67
N PRO A 118 -5.98 -14.66 2.38
CA PRO A 118 -5.98 -15.78 3.33
C PRO A 118 -4.59 -16.34 3.66
#